data_AF-A0A4R4LMK4-F1
#
_entry.id   AF-A0A4R4LMK4-F1
#
_cell.length_a   1.000
_cell.length_b   1.000
_cell.length_c   1.000
_cell.angle_alpha   90.00
_cell.angle_beta   90.00
_cell.angle_gamma   90.00
#
_symmetry.space_group_name_H-M   'P 1'
#
loop_
_entity.id
_entity.type
_entity.pdbx_description
1 polymer ?
#
loop_
_entity_poly.entity_id
_entity_poly.type
_entity_poly.pdbx_seq_one_letter_code
_entity_poly.pdbx_strand_id
1 'polypeptide(L)'
;MTDVKIEGKVGGQAAAAALEPHAKTLYDRPGVRVLAVVELAHTERTQPAPDSDKNASVKLRISGMEIPNKEQEGAIREAMRALFLQRTAQGTLEEDGEITLSEDTLKLTAGMLTEIEVARLRAGLRHWKHYANRAVSTPNMTATEAAHELREVADGLTALLNHGPVDGA
;
A
#
# COMPACT_ATOMS: atom_id res chain seq x y z
N MET A 1 25.86 13.85 -7.00
CA MET A 1 24.40 13.58 -7.14
C MET A 1 24.24 12.18 -7.73
N THR A 2 23.24 11.40 -7.33
CA THR A 2 23.01 10.06 -7.89
C THR A 2 21.88 10.12 -8.91
N ASP A 3 22.15 9.72 -10.14
CA ASP A 3 21.19 9.69 -11.23
C ASP A 3 20.29 8.45 -11.14
N VAL A 4 18.98 8.63 -11.27
CA VAL A 4 18.01 7.53 -11.35
C VAL A 4 17.65 7.28 -12.82
N LYS A 5 17.82 6.04 -13.27
CA LYS A 5 17.55 5.61 -14.64
C LYS A 5 16.47 4.53 -14.63
N ILE A 6 15.36 4.74 -15.34
CA ILE A 6 14.37 3.69 -15.59
C ILE A 6 14.77 2.94 -16.86
N GLU A 7 14.80 1.61 -16.79
CA GLU A 7 15.08 0.78 -17.94
C GLU A 7 14.00 0.97 -19.04
N GLY A 8 14.43 1.25 -20.27
CA GLY A 8 13.52 1.55 -21.39
C GLY A 8 12.70 0.35 -21.88
N LYS A 9 13.02 -0.87 -21.42
CA LYS A 9 12.17 -2.05 -21.62
C LYS A 9 11.31 -2.21 -20.38
N VAL A 10 10.00 -2.33 -20.57
CA VAL A 10 9.09 -2.80 -19.52
C VAL A 10 9.58 -4.18 -19.11
N GLY A 11 10.23 -4.24 -17.95
CA GLY A 11 11.18 -5.30 -17.64
C GLY A 11 10.55 -6.64 -17.31
N GLY A 12 9.25 -6.75 -17.04
CA GLY A 12 8.60 -7.99 -16.60
C GLY A 12 7.51 -8.48 -17.55
N GLN A 13 7.40 -9.81 -17.71
CA GLN A 13 6.23 -10.44 -18.35
C GLN A 13 4.90 -9.95 -17.73
N ALA A 14 4.87 -9.73 -16.42
CA ALA A 14 3.71 -9.21 -15.70
C ALA A 14 3.27 -7.83 -16.20
N ALA A 15 4.21 -6.91 -16.41
CA ALA A 15 3.88 -5.56 -16.86
C ALA A 15 3.51 -5.48 -18.34
N ALA A 16 4.04 -6.37 -19.18
CA ALA A 16 3.57 -6.52 -20.55
C ALA A 16 2.15 -7.10 -20.59
N ALA A 17 1.85 -8.11 -19.76
CA ALA A 17 0.54 -8.74 -19.67
C ALA A 17 -0.55 -7.76 -19.21
N ALA A 18 -0.24 -6.86 -18.28
CA ALA A 18 -1.19 -5.82 -17.83
C ALA A 18 -1.58 -4.85 -18.96
N LEU A 19 -0.67 -4.53 -19.87
CA LEU A 19 -0.91 -3.61 -20.99
C LEU A 19 -1.61 -4.28 -22.19
N GLU A 20 -1.49 -5.60 -22.33
CA GLU A 20 -1.99 -6.35 -23.49
C GLU A 20 -3.49 -6.10 -23.77
N PRO A 21 -4.40 -6.10 -22.78
CA PRO A 21 -5.81 -5.77 -23.01
C PRO A 21 -6.06 -4.36 -23.54
N HIS A 22 -5.11 -3.44 -23.32
CA HIS A 22 -5.21 -2.03 -23.70
C HIS A 22 -4.48 -1.70 -25.01
N ALA A 23 -3.70 -2.64 -25.56
CA ALA A 23 -2.84 -2.44 -26.73
C ALA A 23 -3.60 -1.89 -27.94
N LYS A 24 -4.79 -2.44 -28.23
CA LYS A 24 -5.63 -1.96 -29.34
C LYS A 24 -6.07 -0.51 -29.14
N THR A 25 -6.52 -0.15 -27.93
CA THR A 25 -6.96 1.22 -27.62
C THR A 25 -5.80 2.21 -27.73
N LEU A 26 -4.61 1.81 -27.25
CA LEU A 26 -3.37 2.60 -27.35
C LEU A 26 -2.94 2.81 -28.81
N TYR A 27 -3.05 1.76 -29.63
CA TYR A 27 -2.72 1.83 -31.05
C TYR A 27 -3.70 2.72 -31.84
N ASP A 28 -5.00 2.52 -31.64
CA ASP A 28 -6.05 3.21 -32.39
C ASP A 28 -6.16 4.70 -32.04
N ARG A 29 -5.69 5.11 -30.85
CA ARG A 29 -5.83 6.48 -30.35
C ARG A 29 -4.49 7.05 -29.89
N PRO A 30 -3.64 7.52 -30.80
CA PRO A 30 -2.41 8.21 -30.44
C PRO A 30 -2.66 9.38 -29.48
N GLY A 31 -1.82 9.50 -28.45
CA GLY A 31 -1.92 10.57 -27.44
C GLY A 31 -2.85 10.28 -26.26
N VAL A 32 -3.50 9.11 -26.21
CA VAL A 32 -4.23 8.70 -24.99
C VAL A 32 -3.25 8.42 -23.85
N ARG A 33 -3.73 8.65 -22.61
CA ARG A 33 -3.00 8.34 -21.39
C ARG A 33 -3.69 7.18 -20.69
N VAL A 34 -2.90 6.23 -20.20
CA VAL A 34 -3.38 5.13 -19.37
C VAL A 34 -2.76 5.29 -17.99
N LEU A 35 -3.61 5.24 -16.96
CA LEU A 35 -3.16 5.24 -15.57
C LEU A 35 -2.67 3.83 -15.22
N ALA A 36 -1.55 3.73 -14.53
CA ALA A 36 -1.03 2.46 -14.04
C ALA A 36 -0.39 2.63 -12.66
N VAL A 37 -0.50 1.60 -11.83
CA VAL A 37 0.28 1.45 -10.59
C VAL A 37 1.45 0.53 -10.90
N VAL A 38 2.67 0.94 -10.55
CA VAL A 38 3.90 0.20 -10.89
C VAL A 38 4.74 -0.08 -9.67
N GLU A 39 5.33 -1.27 -9.64
CA GLU A 39 6.38 -1.64 -8.71
C GLU A 39 7.74 -1.54 -9.41
N LEU A 40 8.72 -0.93 -8.75
CA LEU A 40 10.07 -0.74 -9.29
C LEU A 40 11.06 -1.61 -8.52
N ALA A 41 11.82 -2.42 -9.26
CA ALA A 41 12.91 -3.22 -8.73
C ALA A 41 14.26 -2.60 -9.10
N HIS A 42 15.18 -2.55 -8.13
CA HIS A 42 16.58 -2.17 -8.38
C HIS A 42 17.27 -3.23 -9.23
N THR A 43 17.89 -2.81 -10.33
CA THR A 43 18.61 -3.73 -11.24
C THR A 43 20.11 -3.57 -11.19
N GLU A 44 20.60 -2.34 -11.13
CA GLU A 44 22.02 -2.06 -11.27
C GLU A 44 22.40 -0.78 -10.53
N ARG A 45 23.58 -0.77 -9.93
CA ARG A 45 24.20 0.41 -9.34
C ARG A 45 25.53 0.66 -10.01
N THR A 46 25.77 1.89 -10.43
CA THR A 46 27.06 2.37 -10.94
C THR A 46 27.67 3.31 -9.92
N GLN A 47 28.85 2.95 -9.40
CA GLN A 47 29.66 3.81 -8.56
C GLN A 47 30.90 4.28 -9.36
N PRO A 48 31.01 5.58 -9.69
CA PRO A 48 32.17 6.15 -10.35
C PRO A 48 33.41 6.08 -9.48
N ALA A 49 34.58 6.07 -10.12
CA ALA A 49 35.86 6.24 -9.46
C ALA A 49 35.99 7.66 -8.85
N PRO A 50 36.83 7.86 -7.81
CA PRO A 50 36.92 9.15 -7.09
C PRO A 50 37.32 10.35 -7.96
N ASP A 51 37.98 10.08 -9.08
CA ASP A 51 38.54 11.01 -10.05
C ASP A 51 37.73 11.09 -11.36
N SER A 52 36.59 10.40 -11.42
CA SER A 52 35.72 10.39 -12.60
C SER A 52 34.66 11.49 -12.52
N ASP A 53 34.53 12.28 -13.59
CA ASP A 53 33.47 13.29 -13.77
C ASP A 53 32.04 12.71 -13.91
N LYS A 54 31.88 11.38 -13.88
CA LYS A 54 30.56 10.73 -13.92
C LYS A 54 29.89 10.77 -12.55
N ASN A 55 28.57 10.92 -12.57
CA ASN A 55 27.73 10.77 -11.40
C ASN A 55 27.48 9.29 -11.06
N ALA A 56 27.26 9.00 -9.78
CA ALA A 56 26.70 7.72 -9.36
C ALA A 56 25.34 7.53 -10.02
N SER A 57 24.98 6.29 -10.38
CA SER A 57 23.63 6.04 -10.92
C SER A 57 23.02 4.75 -10.42
N VAL A 58 21.70 4.74 -10.30
CA VAL A 58 20.89 3.57 -9.99
C VAL A 58 19.94 3.32 -11.15
N LYS A 59 19.88 2.08 -11.61
CA LYS A 59 18.96 1.61 -12.63
C LYS A 59 17.82 0.83 -11.98
N LEU A 60 16.60 1.17 -12.35
CA LEU A 60 15.36 0.54 -11.89
C LEU A 60 14.62 -0.08 -13.09
N ARG A 61 13.95 -1.21 -12.88
CA ARG A 61 13.01 -1.81 -13.83
C ARG A 61 11.61 -1.88 -13.23
N ILE A 62 10.59 -1.87 -14.07
CA ILE A 62 9.23 -2.21 -13.65
C ILE A 62 9.17 -3.73 -13.43
N SER A 63 8.92 -4.16 -12.20
CA SER A 63 8.75 -5.56 -11.81
C SER A 63 7.28 -6.00 -11.83
N GLY A 64 6.38 -5.09 -11.47
CA GLY A 64 4.93 -5.29 -11.48
C GLY A 64 4.21 -4.06 -12.04
N MET A 65 3.06 -4.27 -12.67
CA MET A 65 2.21 -3.20 -13.18
C MET A 65 0.76 -3.66 -13.17
N GLU A 66 -0.13 -2.80 -12.71
CA GLU A 66 -1.57 -3.01 -12.78
C GLU A 66 -2.26 -1.76 -13.32
N ILE A 67 -3.29 -1.98 -14.14
CA ILE A 67 -4.08 -0.91 -14.76
C ILE A 67 -5.48 -0.94 -14.15
N PRO A 68 -5.89 0.11 -13.43
CA PRO A 68 -7.21 0.15 -12.82
C PRO A 68 -8.30 0.19 -13.89
N ASN A 69 -9.45 -0.40 -13.56
CA ASN A 69 -10.65 -0.21 -14.36
C ASN A 69 -11.24 1.21 -14.14
N LYS A 70 -12.29 1.57 -14.90
CA LYS A 70 -12.90 2.91 -14.84
C LYS A 70 -13.42 3.30 -13.45
N GLU A 71 -13.93 2.33 -12.69
CA GLU A 71 -14.49 2.57 -11.35
C GLU A 71 -13.38 2.80 -10.31
N GLN A 72 -12.22 2.17 -10.52
CA GLN A 72 -11.06 2.27 -9.65
C GLN A 72 -10.20 3.52 -9.94
N GLU A 73 -10.24 4.05 -11.17
CA GLU A 73 -9.37 5.14 -11.62
C GLU A 73 -9.43 6.38 -10.71
N GLY A 74 -10.63 6.74 -10.23
CA GLY A 74 -10.83 7.87 -9.33
C GLY A 74 -10.07 7.72 -8.01
N ALA A 75 -10.20 6.55 -7.36
CA ALA A 75 -9.52 6.26 -6.10
C ALA A 75 -7.99 6.30 -6.24
N ILE A 76 -7.46 5.77 -7.35
CA ILE A 76 -6.01 5.77 -7.62
C ILE A 76 -5.48 7.20 -7.86
N ARG A 77 -6.23 8.05 -8.57
CA ARG A 77 -5.84 9.45 -8.77
C ARG A 77 -5.80 10.24 -7.47
N GLU A 78 -6.74 10.00 -6.56
CA GLU A 78 -6.74 10.61 -5.23
C GLU A 78 -5.56 10.12 -4.37
N ALA A 79 -5.26 8.82 -4.38
CA ALA A 79 -4.08 8.28 -3.70
C ALA A 79 -2.78 8.92 -4.23
N MET A 80 -2.66 9.08 -5.55
CA MET A 80 -1.51 9.79 -6.15
C MET A 80 -1.43 11.25 -5.71
N ARG A 81 -2.57 11.95 -5.60
CA ARG A 81 -2.62 13.33 -5.12
C ARG A 81 -2.19 13.42 -3.65
N ALA A 82 -2.63 12.50 -2.80
CA ALA A 82 -2.23 12.44 -1.40
C ALA A 82 -0.72 12.18 -1.25
N LEU A 83 -0.16 11.21 -1.99
CA LEU A 83 1.27 10.93 -2.00
C LEU A 83 2.08 12.13 -2.52
N PHE A 84 1.57 12.83 -3.54
CA PHE A 84 2.18 14.05 -4.04
C PHE A 84 2.21 15.13 -2.94
N LEU A 85 1.08 15.36 -2.27
CA LEU A 85 0.98 16.34 -1.19
C LEU A 85 1.88 16.00 0.00
N GLN A 86 2.00 14.72 0.38
CA GLN A 86 2.93 14.30 1.43
C GLN A 86 4.38 14.55 1.03
N ARG A 87 4.75 14.23 -0.22
CA ARG A 87 6.09 14.46 -0.76
C ARG A 87 6.42 15.95 -0.82
N THR A 88 5.46 16.80 -1.21
CA THR A 88 5.67 18.24 -1.25
C THR A 88 5.67 18.82 0.15
N ALA A 89 4.79 18.39 1.06
CA ALA A 89 4.73 18.86 2.45
C ALA A 89 6.01 18.58 3.24
N GLN A 90 6.72 17.48 2.95
CA GLN A 90 8.06 17.23 3.51
C GLN A 90 9.16 18.18 2.98
N GLY A 91 8.87 18.99 1.96
CA GLY A 91 9.79 19.96 1.37
C GLY A 91 9.24 21.38 1.16
N THR A 92 8.00 21.65 1.56
CA THR A 92 7.34 22.97 1.45
C THR A 92 6.82 23.39 2.83
N LEU A 93 7.74 23.81 3.70
CA LEU A 93 7.44 24.93 4.59
C LEU A 93 7.77 26.20 3.78
N GLU A 94 6.80 26.68 3.01
CA GLU A 94 6.78 28.09 2.60
C GLU A 94 5.61 28.80 3.31
N GLU A 95 5.77 30.12 3.42
CA GLU A 95 5.44 30.99 4.55
C GLU A 95 3.95 31.11 4.94
N ASP A 96 3.02 30.56 4.16
CA ASP A 96 1.57 30.74 4.38
C ASP A 96 0.75 29.45 4.65
N GLY A 97 1.39 28.27 4.72
CA GLY A 97 0.83 27.11 5.44
C GLY A 97 -0.57 26.57 5.07
N GLU A 98 -1.24 27.01 4.01
CA GLU A 98 -2.59 26.53 3.66
C GLU A 98 -2.56 25.41 2.62
N ILE A 99 -2.56 24.16 3.12
CA ILE A 99 -3.04 23.02 2.34
C ILE A 99 -4.56 22.95 2.54
N THR A 100 -5.33 23.59 1.65
CA THR A 100 -6.78 23.38 1.61
C THR A 100 -7.06 22.00 0.99
N LEU A 101 -6.99 20.96 1.80
CA LEU A 101 -7.64 19.68 1.49
C LEU A 101 -9.14 19.88 1.67
N SER A 102 -9.92 19.51 0.66
CA SER A 102 -11.38 19.51 0.82
C SER A 102 -11.74 18.56 1.97
N GLU A 103 -12.66 18.98 2.82
CA GLU A 103 -13.11 18.22 3.99
C GLU A 103 -13.64 16.83 3.60
N ASP A 104 -14.19 16.71 2.39
CA ASP A 104 -14.68 15.45 1.79
C ASP A 104 -13.53 14.51 1.39
N THR A 105 -12.39 15.04 0.95
CA THR A 105 -11.16 14.25 0.65
C THR A 105 -10.54 13.69 1.92
N LEU A 106 -10.54 14.46 3.02
CA LEU A 106 -10.09 13.99 4.34
C LEU A 106 -11.04 12.91 4.89
N LYS A 107 -12.36 13.09 4.73
CA LYS A 107 -13.37 12.10 5.14
C LYS A 107 -13.32 10.81 4.33
N LEU A 108 -13.05 10.86 3.02
CA LEU A 108 -12.95 9.66 2.18
C LEU A 108 -11.65 8.87 2.41
N THR A 109 -10.51 9.56 2.57
CA THR A 109 -9.22 8.89 2.80
C THR A 109 -9.11 8.36 4.23
N ALA A 110 -9.58 9.13 5.22
CA ALA A 110 -9.76 8.64 6.60
C ALA A 110 -10.85 7.58 6.66
N GLY A 111 -11.90 7.70 5.85
CA GLY A 111 -13.02 6.76 5.76
C GLY A 111 -12.59 5.39 5.25
N MET A 112 -11.83 5.31 4.15
CA MET A 112 -11.34 4.04 3.62
C MET A 112 -10.35 3.36 4.57
N LEU A 113 -9.44 4.12 5.20
CA LEU A 113 -8.52 3.57 6.20
C LEU A 113 -9.27 3.08 7.45
N THR A 114 -10.27 3.86 7.90
CA THR A 114 -11.15 3.52 9.03
C THR A 114 -12.04 2.34 8.70
N GLU A 115 -12.55 2.22 7.47
CA GLU A 115 -13.39 1.11 7.01
C GLU A 115 -12.60 -0.19 6.95
N ILE A 116 -11.36 -0.15 6.47
CA ILE A 116 -10.43 -1.28 6.49
C ILE A 116 -10.11 -1.69 7.93
N GLU A 117 -9.82 -0.72 8.80
CA GLU A 117 -9.53 -0.97 10.21
C GLU A 117 -10.74 -1.54 10.96
N VAL A 118 -11.93 -0.97 10.73
CA VAL A 118 -13.20 -1.46 11.29
C VAL A 118 -13.54 -2.85 10.76
N ALA A 119 -13.33 -3.11 9.46
CA ALA A 119 -13.56 -4.42 8.86
C ALA A 119 -12.64 -5.48 9.49
N ARG A 120 -11.37 -5.13 9.70
CA ARG A 120 -10.38 -5.98 10.37
C ARG A 120 -10.75 -6.26 11.82
N LEU A 121 -11.05 -5.22 12.61
CA LEU A 121 -11.47 -5.35 14.00
C LEU A 121 -12.75 -6.18 14.13
N ARG A 122 -13.74 -5.97 13.24
CA ARG A 122 -14.97 -6.78 13.21
C ARG A 122 -14.71 -8.24 12.85
N ALA A 123 -13.80 -8.52 11.93
CA ALA A 123 -13.42 -9.88 11.57
C ALA A 123 -12.71 -10.59 12.73
N GLY A 124 -11.74 -9.93 13.38
CA GLY A 124 -11.04 -10.45 14.55
C GLY A 124 -11.97 -10.69 15.74
N LEU A 125 -12.85 -9.74 16.06
CA LEU A 125 -13.85 -9.90 17.12
C LEU A 125 -14.82 -11.05 16.83
N ARG A 126 -15.24 -11.23 15.57
CA ARG A 126 -16.10 -12.36 15.18
C ARG A 126 -15.39 -13.70 15.37
N HIS A 127 -14.12 -13.77 15.00
CA HIS A 127 -13.27 -14.94 15.20
C HIS A 127 -13.17 -15.30 16.68
N TRP A 128 -12.78 -14.35 17.53
CA TRP A 128 -12.62 -14.60 18.97
C TRP A 128 -13.93 -14.85 19.71
N LYS A 129 -15.03 -14.22 19.30
CA LYS A 129 -16.38 -14.56 19.78
C LYS A 129 -16.72 -16.02 19.45
N HIS A 130 -16.44 -16.45 18.22
CA HIS A 130 -16.70 -17.84 17.81
C HIS A 130 -15.82 -18.81 18.60
N TYR A 131 -14.54 -18.49 18.77
CA TYR A 131 -13.61 -19.25 19.59
C TYR A 131 -14.12 -19.41 21.03
N ALA A 132 -14.46 -18.31 21.70
CA ALA A 132 -14.97 -18.31 23.06
C ALA A 132 -16.28 -19.12 23.20
N ASN A 133 -17.20 -18.99 22.25
CA ASN A 133 -18.43 -19.79 22.25
C ASN A 133 -18.14 -21.30 22.14
N ARG A 134 -17.14 -21.70 21.35
CA ARG A 134 -16.71 -23.11 21.28
C ARG A 134 -16.11 -23.57 22.59
N ALA A 135 -15.21 -22.79 23.18
CA ALA A 135 -14.55 -23.12 24.45
C ALA A 135 -15.58 -23.31 25.59
N VAL A 136 -16.58 -22.43 25.67
CA VAL A 136 -17.67 -22.53 26.67
C VAL A 136 -18.59 -23.73 26.40
N SER A 137 -18.71 -24.16 25.14
CA SER A 137 -19.51 -25.33 24.77
C SER A 137 -18.80 -26.66 25.00
N THR A 138 -17.52 -26.64 25.42
CA THR A 138 -16.74 -27.85 25.70
C THR A 138 -17.23 -28.51 26.99
N PRO A 139 -17.80 -29.73 26.93
CA PRO A 139 -18.27 -30.43 28.12
C PRO A 139 -17.09 -30.89 28.98
N ASN A 140 -17.26 -30.88 30.31
CA ASN A 140 -16.30 -31.38 31.30
C ASN A 140 -14.93 -30.68 31.31
N MET A 141 -14.88 -29.40 30.93
CA MET A 141 -13.65 -28.60 30.97
C MET A 141 -13.15 -28.40 32.41
N THR A 142 -11.87 -28.70 32.64
CA THR A 142 -11.20 -28.48 33.92
C THR A 142 -10.90 -26.99 34.15
N ALA A 143 -10.63 -26.62 35.41
CA ALA A 143 -10.26 -25.24 35.74
C ALA A 143 -8.96 -24.79 35.03
N THR A 144 -8.01 -25.70 34.84
CA THR A 144 -6.74 -25.41 34.14
C THR A 144 -6.95 -25.19 32.65
N GLU A 145 -7.80 -26.00 32.01
CA GLU A 145 -8.18 -25.83 30.60
C GLU A 145 -8.96 -24.54 30.39
N ALA A 146 -9.94 -24.24 31.26
CA ALA A 146 -10.67 -22.97 31.21
C ALA A 146 -9.74 -21.75 31.34
N ALA A 147 -8.74 -21.82 32.21
CA ALA A 147 -7.75 -20.75 32.35
C ALA A 147 -6.83 -20.61 31.12
N HIS A 148 -6.54 -21.71 30.42
CA HIS A 148 -5.78 -21.69 29.17
C HIS A 148 -6.60 -21.06 28.03
N GLU A 149 -7.85 -21.49 27.85
CA GLU A 149 -8.76 -20.94 26.82
C GLU A 149 -9.01 -19.43 27.00
N LEU A 150 -9.16 -18.97 28.25
CA LEU A 150 -9.28 -17.55 28.55
C LEU A 150 -8.02 -16.75 28.21
N ARG A 151 -6.83 -17.36 28.41
CA ARG A 151 -5.56 -16.73 28.06
C ARG A 151 -5.40 -16.60 26.54
N GLU A 152 -5.73 -17.65 25.79
CA GLU A 152 -5.71 -17.63 24.32
C GLU A 152 -6.62 -16.53 23.75
N VAL A 153 -7.83 -16.37 24.31
CA VAL A 153 -8.73 -15.27 23.92
C VAL A 153 -8.13 -13.90 24.27
N ALA A 154 -7.52 -13.73 25.45
CA ALA A 154 -6.93 -12.47 25.88
C ALA A 154 -5.71 -12.06 25.03
N ASP A 155 -4.82 -13.01 24.74
CA ASP A 155 -3.63 -12.78 23.92
C ASP A 155 -4.05 -12.48 22.47
N GLY A 156 -5.04 -13.22 21.96
CA GLY A 156 -5.65 -13.01 20.65
C GLY A 156 -6.29 -11.64 20.46
N LEU A 157 -7.02 -11.15 21.47
CA LEU A 157 -7.61 -9.80 21.46
C LEU A 157 -6.53 -8.72 21.60
N THR A 158 -5.47 -8.97 22.37
CA THR A 158 -4.34 -8.05 22.53
C THR A 158 -3.58 -7.89 21.22
N ALA A 159 -3.31 -8.99 20.50
CA ALA A 159 -2.70 -8.95 19.18
C ALA A 159 -3.57 -8.19 18.16
N LEU A 160 -4.89 -8.40 18.19
CA LEU A 160 -5.85 -7.69 17.33
C LEU A 160 -5.81 -6.17 17.53
N LEU A 161 -5.60 -5.70 18.77
CA LEU A 161 -5.53 -4.28 19.11
C LEU A 161 -4.17 -3.64 18.79
N ASN A 162 -3.08 -4.41 18.85
CA ASN A 162 -1.71 -3.88 18.72
C ASN A 162 -1.20 -3.78 17.28
N HIS A 163 -1.89 -4.37 16.30
CA HIS A 163 -1.53 -4.17 14.90
C HIS A 163 -1.98 -2.78 14.40
N GLY A 164 -1.42 -1.68 14.88
CA GLY A 164 -1.57 -0.35 14.25
C GLY A 164 -0.72 -0.22 12.97
N PRO A 165 -0.85 0.88 12.18
CA PRO A 165 0.09 1.14 11.09
C PRO A 165 1.51 1.17 11.68
N VAL A 166 2.41 0.43 11.06
CA VAL A 166 3.75 0.14 11.57
C VAL A 166 4.53 1.45 11.77
N ASP A 167 4.71 1.85 13.02
CA ASP A 167 5.79 2.76 13.40
C ASP A 167 7.12 2.05 13.15
N GLY A 168 8.00 2.74 12.42
CA GLY A 168 9.21 2.19 11.84
C GLY A 168 10.21 1.61 12.84
N ALA A 169 10.87 0.55 12.38
CA ALA A 169 12.24 0.19 12.70
C ALA A 169 12.89 -0.40 11.44
#